data_AF-A0A1G4XC09-F1
#
_entry.id   AF-A0A1G4XC09-F1
#
_cell.length_a   1.000
_cell.length_b   1.000
_cell.length_c   1.000
_cell.angle_alpha   90.00
_cell.angle_beta   90.00
_cell.angle_gamma   90.00
#
_symmetry.space_group_name_H-M   'P 1'
#
loop_
_entity.id
_entity.type
_entity.pdbx_description
1 polymer ?
#
loop_
_entity_poly.entity_id
_entity_poly.type
_entity_poly.pdbx_seq_one_letter_code
_entity_poly.pdbx_strand_id
1 'polypeptide(L)'
;MKMNLSKIAVAVAALGAAQAAFALTPAQVNAGPTTYVWLSGASAPTNAVFRSVMALCNGLAGNGGANDAHMYLEGAGTEPGKSSGDRVAYACTMSSAAGSLAGKKVVVYHTVEGGSFNAYAPHLSMAGEPNPHGYLPGNLKRVNDLKSLGAGGKCAAGTPAITNVTLNGVAYPIGRYNNCSDTISKTFTASLKGDAAGKPGESYPDGGFSDTEYLINRQNLDIGLDLGAIGGEVATNVGQAFGVAVSYPLYHQLQKNDVASGILASTCDDGSPTAPVLTPASCQPNLPAQRYSAIANRDTVGSVDGSLFGGPAGSIVNLVRRVPTSGTQSASNMRFLAKPCSTGLSVGSLEPARAIGSTPTVVITEQSSTGGVKSALNTATGAGQFALGVVSAENTPAPTATADRWAFVKLDRVSPNSDAQQRAEAMDGSYSFWYELAAFTAGGSVSPASAAGTDLIAAAAATLGESDLKGIFATPAAGSSGPTSKGARLGNSCQPAIQ
;
A
#
# COMPACT_ATOMS: atom_id res chain seq x y z
N MET A 1 -13.11 -67.72 7.55
CA MET A 1 -12.13 -66.63 7.47
C MET A 1 -12.84 -65.34 7.05
N LYS A 2 -13.14 -64.45 7.99
CA LYS A 2 -13.60 -63.08 7.73
C LYS A 2 -12.98 -62.20 8.82
N MET A 3 -12.26 -61.18 8.37
CA MET A 3 -11.38 -60.31 9.16
C MET A 3 -12.18 -59.43 10.13
N ASN A 4 -11.71 -59.39 11.37
CA ASN A 4 -11.98 -58.35 12.35
C ASN A 4 -10.63 -57.68 12.61
N LEU A 5 -10.47 -56.40 12.27
CA LEU A 5 -9.40 -55.56 12.80
C LEU A 5 -9.83 -54.10 12.69
N SER A 6 -10.16 -53.60 13.87
CA SER A 6 -10.60 -52.28 14.24
C SER A 6 -9.57 -51.22 13.84
N LYS A 7 -10.09 -50.08 13.37
CA LYS A 7 -9.35 -48.88 13.00
C LYS A 7 -8.59 -48.32 14.20
N ILE A 8 -7.27 -48.38 14.17
CA ILE A 8 -6.39 -47.60 15.06
C ILE A 8 -6.10 -46.29 14.32
N ALA A 9 -6.78 -45.21 14.72
CA ALA A 9 -6.39 -43.85 14.36
C ALA A 9 -5.35 -43.39 15.38
N VAL A 10 -4.08 -43.36 14.97
CA VAL A 10 -3.01 -42.72 15.75
C VAL A 10 -3.15 -41.21 15.51
N ALA A 11 -3.83 -40.52 16.42
CA ALA A 11 -3.75 -39.08 16.53
C ALA A 11 -2.42 -38.73 17.21
N VAL A 12 -1.39 -38.41 16.42
CA VAL A 12 -0.21 -37.71 16.93
C VAL A 12 -0.63 -36.26 17.19
N ALA A 13 -1.19 -36.02 18.38
CA ALA A 13 -1.22 -34.68 18.93
C ALA A 13 0.23 -34.28 19.22
N ALA A 14 0.85 -33.59 18.27
CA ALA A 14 2.08 -32.87 18.52
C ALA A 14 1.78 -31.79 19.56
N LEU A 15 1.96 -32.13 20.83
CA LEU A 15 2.31 -31.19 21.89
C LEU A 15 3.69 -30.61 21.54
N GLY A 16 3.74 -29.82 20.46
CA GLY A 16 4.85 -28.96 20.19
C GLY A 16 4.83 -27.90 21.27
N ALA A 17 5.74 -28.00 22.24
CA ALA A 17 6.16 -26.83 22.99
C ALA A 17 6.34 -25.71 21.97
N ALA A 18 5.56 -24.63 22.09
CA ALA A 18 5.77 -23.43 21.30
C ALA A 18 7.24 -23.07 21.51
N GLN A 19 8.07 -23.29 20.49
CA GLN A 19 9.48 -22.93 20.56
C GLN A 19 9.46 -21.43 20.87
N ALA A 20 9.93 -21.07 22.06
CA ALA A 20 10.13 -19.67 22.40
C ALA A 20 10.99 -19.11 21.27
N ALA A 21 10.40 -18.22 20.47
CA ALA A 21 11.09 -17.58 19.38
C ALA A 21 12.35 -16.94 19.98
N PHE A 22 13.53 -17.46 19.64
CA PHE A 22 14.79 -16.86 20.06
C PHE A 22 14.97 -15.59 19.25
N ALA A 23 14.37 -14.51 19.75
CA ALA A 23 14.22 -13.23 19.09
C ALA A 23 15.52 -12.67 18.50
N LEU A 24 15.52 -12.26 17.22
CA LEU A 24 16.57 -11.44 16.62
C LEU A 24 16.52 -9.99 17.14
N THR A 25 16.90 -9.81 18.40
CA THR A 25 16.86 -8.53 19.13
C THR A 25 17.93 -7.54 18.63
N PRO A 26 17.82 -6.24 18.97
CA PRO A 26 18.90 -5.27 18.74
C PRO A 26 20.29 -5.74 19.16
N ALA A 27 20.40 -6.44 20.30
CA ALA A 27 21.66 -6.98 20.79
C ALA A 27 22.22 -8.09 19.87
N GLN A 28 21.36 -8.95 19.35
CA GLN A 28 21.77 -10.01 18.43
C GLN A 28 22.12 -9.48 17.04
N VAL A 29 21.43 -8.43 16.59
CA VAL A 29 21.77 -7.65 15.38
C VAL A 29 23.16 -7.02 15.54
N ASN A 30 23.46 -6.46 16.72
CA ASN A 30 24.75 -5.86 17.03
C ASN A 30 25.90 -6.88 17.12
N ALA A 31 25.61 -8.09 17.62
CA ALA A 31 26.61 -9.16 17.74
C ALA A 31 27.09 -9.72 16.38
N GLY A 32 26.30 -9.54 15.32
CA GLY A 32 26.68 -9.87 13.95
C GLY A 32 26.90 -11.37 13.65
N PRO A 33 27.33 -11.69 12.40
CA PRO A 33 27.22 -10.82 11.22
C PRO A 33 25.75 -10.59 10.82
N THR A 34 25.41 -9.38 10.36
CA THR A 34 24.05 -8.99 9.94
C THR A 34 24.10 -8.35 8.56
N THR A 35 23.14 -8.73 7.71
CA THR A 35 22.94 -8.13 6.38
C THR A 35 21.84 -7.07 6.47
N TYR A 36 22.03 -5.93 5.82
CA TYR A 36 21.04 -4.85 5.77
C TYR A 36 20.52 -4.68 4.35
N VAL A 37 19.21 -4.47 4.24
CA VAL A 37 18.52 -4.15 3.00
C VAL A 37 17.58 -2.98 3.29
N TRP A 38 17.48 -2.03 2.36
CA TRP A 38 16.50 -0.94 2.48
C TRP A 38 15.55 -0.93 1.29
N LEU A 39 14.28 -1.19 1.56
CA LEU A 39 13.17 -1.09 0.62
C LEU A 39 12.46 0.26 0.75
N SER A 40 12.01 0.81 -0.36
CA SER A 40 11.22 2.04 -0.40
C SER A 40 10.00 1.91 -1.32
N GLY A 41 8.95 2.69 -1.04
CA GLY A 41 7.74 2.75 -1.86
C GLY A 41 6.53 2.05 -1.23
N ALA A 42 5.71 1.37 -2.03
CA ALA A 42 4.57 0.53 -1.62
C ALA A 42 3.57 1.17 -0.62
N SER A 43 3.11 2.38 -0.90
CA SER A 43 2.27 3.15 0.04
C SER A 43 0.83 2.65 0.18
N ALA A 44 0.39 1.75 -0.70
CA ALA A 44 -0.94 1.14 -0.68
C ALA A 44 -0.98 -0.38 -0.40
N PRO A 45 0.08 -1.17 -0.69
CA PRO A 45 0.15 -2.59 -0.34
C PRO A 45 1.26 -2.85 0.69
N THR A 46 1.47 -1.94 1.65
CA THR A 46 2.58 -2.03 2.62
C THR A 46 2.55 -3.35 3.40
N ASN A 47 1.35 -3.84 3.74
CA ASN A 47 1.19 -5.10 4.47
C ASN A 47 1.53 -6.33 3.61
N ALA A 48 1.28 -6.27 2.29
CA ALA A 48 1.63 -7.35 1.37
C ALA A 48 3.14 -7.52 1.27
N VAL A 49 3.87 -6.43 1.03
CA VAL A 49 5.35 -6.44 0.99
C VAL A 49 5.93 -6.95 2.32
N PHE A 50 5.38 -6.50 3.45
CA PHE A 50 5.77 -7.01 4.77
C PHE A 50 5.60 -8.53 4.87
N ARG A 51 4.43 -9.06 4.49
CA ARG A 51 4.15 -10.50 4.59
C ARG A 51 5.01 -11.32 3.63
N SER A 52 5.30 -10.82 2.44
CA SER A 52 6.26 -11.44 1.53
C SER A 52 7.63 -11.59 2.18
N VAL A 53 8.15 -10.52 2.79
CA VAL A 53 9.44 -10.57 3.48
C VAL A 53 9.39 -11.54 4.68
N MET A 54 8.31 -11.55 5.46
CA MET A 54 8.16 -12.50 6.57
C MET A 54 8.03 -13.95 6.11
N ALA A 55 7.43 -14.21 4.94
CA ALA A 55 7.35 -15.55 4.36
C ALA A 55 8.72 -16.11 3.95
N LEU A 56 9.76 -15.27 3.88
CA LEU A 56 11.14 -15.67 3.62
C LEU A 56 11.94 -16.00 4.89
N CYS A 57 11.38 -15.75 6.09
CA CYS A 57 12.06 -16.02 7.36
C CYS A 57 11.97 -17.51 7.77
N ASN A 58 12.94 -17.97 8.55
CA ASN A 58 12.90 -19.29 9.19
C ASN A 58 11.69 -19.42 10.13
N GLY A 59 11.14 -20.64 10.21
CA GLY A 59 10.00 -20.95 11.06
C GLY A 59 8.68 -20.26 10.68
N LEU A 60 8.64 -19.49 9.59
CA LEU A 60 7.47 -18.80 9.07
C LEU A 60 7.04 -19.38 7.71
N ALA A 61 5.74 -19.28 7.39
CA ALA A 61 5.17 -19.75 6.11
C ALA A 61 5.51 -21.20 5.72
N GLY A 62 5.71 -22.09 6.72
CA GLY A 62 6.07 -23.49 6.49
C GLY A 62 7.57 -23.73 6.29
N ASN A 63 8.40 -22.68 6.35
CA ASN A 63 9.85 -22.82 6.30
C ASN A 63 10.37 -23.55 7.55
N GLY A 64 11.40 -24.37 7.36
CA GLY A 64 12.13 -24.97 8.47
C GLY A 64 12.88 -23.95 9.33
N GLY A 65 13.39 -24.41 10.47
CA GLY A 65 14.18 -23.58 11.41
C GLY A 65 13.34 -22.90 12.49
N ALA A 66 14.02 -22.19 13.38
CA ALA A 66 13.38 -21.45 14.47
C ALA A 66 12.89 -20.08 13.98
N ASN A 67 11.67 -19.71 14.39
CA ASN A 67 11.16 -18.35 14.20
C ASN A 67 11.89 -17.40 15.16
N ASP A 68 12.58 -16.41 14.61
CA ASP A 68 13.24 -15.33 15.33
C ASP A 68 12.77 -13.93 14.88
N ALA A 69 11.67 -13.87 14.11
CA ALA A 69 11.20 -12.68 13.42
C ALA A 69 10.69 -11.58 14.36
N HIS A 70 11.09 -10.34 14.08
CA HIS A 70 10.69 -9.13 14.79
C HIS A 70 10.32 -8.02 13.81
N MET A 71 9.36 -7.18 14.23
CA MET A 71 9.02 -5.93 13.55
C MET A 71 9.17 -4.73 14.49
N TYR A 72 9.57 -3.61 13.90
CA TYR A 72 9.82 -2.33 14.57
C TYR A 72 9.01 -1.27 13.84
N LEU A 73 7.99 -0.72 14.50
CA LEU A 73 7.02 0.19 13.90
C LEU A 73 7.23 1.60 14.46
N GLU A 74 7.31 2.60 13.60
CA GLU A 74 7.38 4.02 13.99
C GLU A 74 6.16 4.44 14.82
N GLY A 75 4.99 3.89 14.53
CA GLY A 75 3.71 4.20 15.19
C GLY A 75 3.21 3.12 16.17
N ALA A 76 1.96 3.31 16.60
CA ALA A 76 1.25 2.46 17.57
C ALA A 76 0.52 1.25 16.93
N GLY A 77 0.61 1.11 15.61
CA GLY A 77 -0.03 0.04 14.84
C GLY A 77 0.36 -1.38 15.25
N THR A 78 -0.41 -2.36 14.79
CA THR A 78 -0.10 -3.77 15.08
C THR A 78 0.73 -4.44 14.00
N GLU A 79 0.65 -3.94 12.77
CA GLU A 79 1.39 -4.42 11.61
C GLU A 79 1.65 -3.24 10.65
N PRO A 80 2.63 -3.35 9.74
CA PRO A 80 2.82 -2.40 8.65
C PRO A 80 1.52 -2.14 7.87
N GLY A 81 1.20 -0.88 7.61
CA GLY A 81 -0.05 -0.46 6.95
C GLY A 81 -1.25 -0.24 7.89
N LYS A 82 -1.15 -0.63 9.17
CA LYS A 82 -2.22 -0.48 10.18
C LYS A 82 -1.84 0.54 11.26
N SER A 83 -1.72 1.82 10.90
CA SER A 83 -1.25 2.88 11.81
C SER A 83 0.19 2.67 12.32
N SER A 84 1.03 2.03 11.51
CA SER A 84 2.43 1.70 11.82
C SER A 84 3.40 2.88 11.70
N GLY A 85 2.96 4.04 11.21
CA GLY A 85 3.85 5.08 10.69
C GLY A 85 4.36 4.77 9.28
N ASP A 86 5.18 5.66 8.74
CA ASP A 86 5.71 5.62 7.38
C ASP A 86 7.05 4.87 7.29
N ARG A 87 7.64 4.53 8.45
CA ARG A 87 8.94 3.87 8.56
C ARG A 87 8.82 2.65 9.46
N VAL A 88 9.24 1.52 8.94
CA VAL A 88 9.24 0.27 9.68
C VAL A 88 10.53 -0.48 9.39
N ALA A 89 10.87 -1.42 10.26
CA ALA A 89 11.93 -2.37 10.00
C ALA A 89 11.50 -3.77 10.43
N TYR A 90 12.04 -4.78 9.77
CA TYR A 90 11.83 -6.19 10.12
C TYR A 90 13.18 -6.88 10.24
N ALA A 91 13.30 -7.83 11.15
CA ALA A 91 14.53 -8.57 11.35
C ALA A 91 14.21 -10.05 11.55
N CYS A 92 14.89 -10.93 10.83
CA CYS A 92 14.83 -12.38 11.03
C CYS A 92 16.06 -13.06 10.43
N THR A 93 16.24 -14.33 10.76
CA THR A 93 17.12 -15.22 10.00
C THR A 93 16.35 -15.75 8.80
N MET A 94 16.91 -15.55 7.60
CA MET A 94 16.27 -15.95 6.35
C MET A 94 16.35 -17.48 6.12
N SER A 95 15.31 -18.02 5.50
CA SER A 95 15.22 -19.43 5.12
C SER A 95 15.81 -19.70 3.74
N SER A 96 15.80 -20.97 3.32
CA SER A 96 16.19 -21.35 1.97
C SER A 96 15.33 -20.73 0.87
N ALA A 97 14.10 -20.29 1.20
CA ALA A 97 13.23 -19.58 0.26
C ALA A 97 13.80 -18.22 -0.17
N ALA A 98 14.70 -17.64 0.64
CA ALA A 98 15.37 -16.36 0.34
C ALA A 98 16.62 -16.51 -0.54
N GLY A 99 16.89 -17.69 -1.11
CA GLY A 99 18.02 -17.93 -2.01
C GLY A 99 19.37 -17.67 -1.33
N SER A 100 20.17 -16.74 -1.86
CA SER A 100 21.52 -16.46 -1.35
C SER A 100 21.53 -15.87 0.08
N LEU A 101 20.37 -15.42 0.57
CA LEU A 101 20.21 -14.93 1.93
C LEU A 101 20.02 -16.06 2.96
N ALA A 102 19.82 -17.30 2.53
CA ALA A 102 19.56 -18.43 3.42
C ALA A 102 20.58 -18.52 4.58
N GLY A 103 20.05 -18.61 5.80
CA GLY A 103 20.82 -18.69 7.04
C GLY A 103 21.43 -17.36 7.53
N LYS A 104 21.29 -16.26 6.77
CA LYS A 104 21.79 -14.94 7.20
C LYS A 104 20.76 -14.24 8.09
N LYS A 105 21.26 -13.55 9.12
CA LYS A 105 20.50 -12.54 9.86
C LYS A 105 20.32 -11.33 8.95
N VAL A 106 19.08 -10.98 8.65
CA VAL A 106 18.76 -9.85 7.76
C VAL A 106 17.91 -8.84 8.51
N VAL A 107 18.27 -7.58 8.36
CA VAL A 107 17.45 -6.43 8.73
C VAL A 107 16.97 -5.75 7.46
N VAL A 108 15.65 -5.65 7.33
CA VAL A 108 15.00 -4.95 6.22
C VAL A 108 14.42 -3.65 6.77
N TYR A 109 14.97 -2.51 6.35
CA TYR A 109 14.31 -1.23 6.52
C TYR A 109 13.28 -1.07 5.40
N HIS A 110 12.08 -0.60 5.73
CA HIS A 110 11.04 -0.34 4.74
C HIS A 110 10.43 1.05 4.98
N THR A 111 10.49 1.90 3.96
CA THR A 111 10.03 3.30 4.02
C THR A 111 8.97 3.57 2.98
N VAL A 112 7.78 3.99 3.43
CA VAL A 112 6.65 4.33 2.56
C VAL A 112 6.35 5.83 2.52
N GLU A 113 7.13 6.63 3.26
CA GLU A 113 7.07 8.09 3.30
C GLU A 113 7.04 8.65 1.88
N GLY A 114 6.18 9.64 1.63
CA GLY A 114 6.16 10.40 0.38
C GLY A 114 5.60 9.64 -0.83
N GLY A 115 5.15 8.39 -0.68
CA GLY A 115 4.47 7.62 -1.73
C GLY A 115 5.34 6.60 -2.44
N SER A 116 4.70 5.74 -3.23
CA SER A 116 5.32 4.59 -3.90
C SER A 116 6.30 4.95 -5.02
N PHE A 117 6.33 6.19 -5.51
CA PHE A 117 7.38 6.64 -6.43
C PHE A 117 8.77 6.70 -5.76
N ASN A 118 8.83 6.71 -4.44
CA ASN A 118 10.08 6.72 -3.71
C ASN A 118 10.87 5.40 -3.81
N ALA A 119 10.31 4.36 -4.43
CA ALA A 119 11.07 3.21 -4.92
C ALA A 119 12.17 3.63 -5.92
N TYR A 120 11.93 4.69 -6.71
CA TYR A 120 12.82 5.16 -7.79
C TYR A 120 13.51 6.49 -7.46
N ALA A 121 12.80 7.38 -6.77
CA ALA A 121 13.18 8.79 -6.64
C ALA A 121 14.58 9.06 -6.03
N PRO A 122 15.06 8.27 -5.03
CA PRO A 122 16.45 8.38 -4.55
C PRO A 122 17.48 8.19 -5.68
N HIS A 123 17.26 7.18 -6.52
CA HIS A 123 18.16 6.83 -7.62
C HIS A 123 18.12 7.86 -8.75
N LEU A 124 16.96 8.44 -9.03
CA LEU A 124 16.83 9.59 -9.94
C LEU A 124 17.59 10.81 -9.43
N SER A 125 17.45 11.12 -8.14
CA SER A 125 18.15 12.25 -7.50
C SER A 125 19.68 12.08 -7.57
N MET A 126 20.16 10.85 -7.37
CA MET A 126 21.58 10.51 -7.49
C MET A 126 22.06 10.50 -8.96
N ALA A 127 21.20 10.14 -9.90
CA ALA A 127 21.47 10.20 -11.33
C ALA A 127 21.42 11.63 -11.91
N GLY A 128 20.99 12.62 -11.12
CA GLY A 128 20.95 14.02 -11.52
C GLY A 128 19.68 14.44 -12.28
N GLU A 129 18.58 13.70 -12.11
CA GLU A 129 17.27 14.10 -12.64
C GLU A 129 16.89 15.51 -12.13
N PRO A 130 16.50 16.44 -13.03
CA PRO A 130 15.98 17.74 -12.63
C PRO A 130 14.74 17.62 -11.74
N ASN A 131 14.61 18.51 -10.75
CA ASN A 131 13.46 18.52 -9.85
C ASN A 131 12.66 19.84 -9.93
N PRO A 132 12.18 20.26 -11.12
CA PRO A 132 11.51 21.56 -11.30
C PRO A 132 10.18 21.64 -10.52
N HIS A 133 9.59 20.51 -10.17
CA HIS A 133 8.29 20.42 -9.51
C HIS A 133 8.36 19.97 -8.03
N GLY A 134 9.55 19.67 -7.50
CA GLY A 134 9.71 19.24 -6.12
C GLY A 134 9.27 17.80 -5.81
N TYR A 135 9.13 16.93 -6.82
CA TYR A 135 8.69 15.53 -6.65
C TYR A 135 9.81 14.56 -6.32
N LEU A 136 11.07 14.92 -6.55
CA LEU A 136 12.20 14.13 -6.09
C LEU A 136 12.56 14.53 -4.66
N PRO A 137 12.28 13.70 -3.64
CA PRO A 137 12.67 14.04 -2.29
C PRO A 137 14.19 13.97 -2.21
N GLY A 138 14.83 15.11 -1.97
CA GLY A 138 16.28 15.18 -1.76
C GLY A 138 16.76 14.39 -0.52
N ASN A 139 15.84 13.87 0.29
CA ASN A 139 16.12 12.95 1.38
C ASN A 139 14.94 12.01 1.66
N LEU A 140 15.22 10.85 2.22
CA LEU A 140 14.24 9.98 2.88
C LEU A 140 14.75 9.63 4.27
N LYS A 141 13.86 9.32 5.20
CA LYS A 141 14.26 8.78 6.50
C LYS A 141 13.88 7.31 6.63
N ARG A 142 14.60 6.60 7.48
CA ARG A 142 14.27 5.24 7.90
C ARG A 142 14.34 5.14 9.42
N VAL A 143 13.79 4.07 9.98
CA VAL A 143 14.10 3.69 11.37
C VAL A 143 15.62 3.68 11.55
N ASN A 144 16.08 4.25 12.67
CA ASN A 144 17.51 4.31 12.98
C ASN A 144 18.11 2.90 13.12
N ASP A 145 19.44 2.79 13.18
CA ASP A 145 20.11 1.50 13.16
C ASP A 145 19.63 0.59 14.30
N LEU A 146 19.02 -0.55 13.94
CA LEU A 146 18.33 -1.43 14.89
C LEU A 146 19.22 -1.85 16.07
N LYS A 147 20.54 -1.99 15.86
CA LYS A 147 21.53 -2.30 16.89
C LYS A 147 21.51 -1.33 18.08
N SER A 148 21.08 -0.08 17.85
CA SER A 148 21.04 0.98 18.88
C SER A 148 19.71 1.06 19.62
N LEU A 149 18.65 0.44 19.09
CA LEU A 149 17.29 0.60 19.61
C LEU A 149 17.02 -0.20 20.90
N GLY A 150 17.97 -1.05 21.32
CA GLY A 150 17.92 -1.76 22.60
C GLY A 150 18.38 -0.92 23.79
N ALA A 151 18.93 0.28 23.57
CA ALA A 151 19.41 1.14 24.65
C ALA A 151 18.24 1.72 25.48
N GLY A 152 18.50 2.05 26.75
CA GLY A 152 17.50 2.67 27.63
C GLY A 152 16.84 3.91 27.00
N GLY A 153 15.51 3.99 27.07
CA GLY A 153 14.73 5.08 26.47
C GLY A 153 14.46 4.95 24.96
N LYS A 154 14.87 3.83 24.33
CA LYS A 154 14.55 3.51 22.93
C LYS A 154 13.40 2.50 22.83
N CYS A 155 12.80 2.40 21.66
CA CYS A 155 11.57 1.61 21.46
C CYS A 155 11.74 0.10 21.71
N ALA A 156 12.96 -0.42 21.66
CA ALA A 156 13.27 -1.83 21.89
C ALA A 156 14.11 -2.08 23.15
N ALA A 157 14.02 -1.17 24.14
CA ALA A 157 14.69 -1.29 25.44
C ALA A 157 14.09 -2.36 26.37
N GLY A 158 13.10 -3.14 25.93
CA GLY A 158 12.37 -4.10 26.75
C GLY A 158 11.85 -5.29 25.95
N THR A 159 10.93 -6.05 26.55
CA THR A 159 10.32 -7.22 25.90
C THR A 159 9.38 -6.79 24.77
N PRO A 160 9.43 -7.42 23.59
CA PRO A 160 8.49 -7.11 22.51
C PRO A 160 7.08 -7.52 22.89
N ALA A 161 6.08 -6.78 22.40
CA ALA A 161 4.71 -7.31 22.35
C ALA A 161 4.64 -8.44 21.31
N ILE A 162 3.68 -9.35 21.42
CA ILE A 162 3.48 -10.40 20.41
C ILE A 162 2.28 -10.04 19.53
N THR A 163 2.45 -10.15 18.22
CA THR A 163 1.37 -10.03 17.23
C THR A 163 1.31 -11.31 16.40
N ASN A 164 0.11 -11.87 16.24
CA ASN A 164 -0.11 -13.00 15.35
C ASN A 164 -0.27 -12.50 13.92
N VAL A 165 0.67 -12.87 13.05
CA VAL A 165 0.67 -12.54 11.63
C VAL A 165 0.32 -13.78 10.82
N THR A 166 -0.80 -13.73 10.10
CA THR A 166 -1.24 -14.83 9.23
C THR A 166 -0.47 -14.89 7.90
N LEU A 167 0.34 -15.92 7.69
CA LEU A 167 1.03 -16.16 6.42
C LEU A 167 0.48 -17.46 5.83
N ASN A 168 0.02 -17.41 4.58
CA ASN A 168 -0.55 -18.56 3.86
C ASN A 168 -1.63 -19.31 4.68
N GLY A 169 -2.51 -18.56 5.34
CA GLY A 169 -3.59 -19.10 6.18
C GLY A 169 -3.18 -19.55 7.59
N VAL A 170 -1.89 -19.53 7.94
CA VAL A 170 -1.38 -19.97 9.25
C VAL A 170 -0.93 -18.77 10.08
N ALA A 171 -1.37 -18.67 11.33
CA ALA A 171 -0.99 -17.59 12.24
C ALA A 171 0.36 -17.87 12.92
N TYR A 172 1.28 -16.91 12.85
CA TYR A 172 2.61 -16.98 13.47
C TYR A 172 2.80 -15.87 14.50
N PRO A 173 3.31 -16.17 15.72
CA PRO A 173 3.64 -15.15 16.69
C PRO A 173 4.92 -14.41 16.25
N ILE A 174 4.83 -13.10 16.08
CA ILE A 174 5.96 -12.23 15.71
C ILE A 174 6.13 -11.16 16.79
N GLY A 175 7.38 -10.93 17.20
CA GLY A 175 7.71 -9.87 18.16
C GLY A 175 7.53 -8.49 17.54
N ARG A 176 6.92 -7.56 18.27
CA ARG A 176 6.58 -6.21 17.83
C ARG A 176 7.07 -5.16 18.83
N TYR A 177 7.83 -4.21 18.32
CA TYR A 177 8.15 -2.95 18.99
C TYR A 177 7.41 -1.81 18.31
N ASN A 178 6.86 -0.90 19.12
CA ASN A 178 6.07 0.25 18.68
C ASN A 178 6.79 1.55 19.04
N ASN A 179 6.34 2.65 18.44
CA ASN A 179 6.86 4.00 18.72
C ASN A 179 8.36 4.11 18.46
N CYS A 180 8.87 3.40 17.46
CA CYS A 180 10.25 3.51 16.98
C CYS A 180 10.43 4.77 16.12
N SER A 181 10.13 5.94 16.70
CA SER A 181 10.22 7.25 16.05
C SER A 181 11.64 7.81 15.96
N ASP A 182 12.62 7.10 16.51
CA ASP A 182 14.04 7.37 16.28
C ASP A 182 14.39 7.03 14.83
N THR A 183 14.64 8.08 14.04
CA THR A 183 14.81 7.99 12.60
C THR A 183 16.09 8.68 12.16
N ILE A 184 16.70 8.16 11.10
CA ILE A 184 17.86 8.75 10.45
C ILE A 184 17.46 9.24 9.06
N SER A 185 17.77 10.50 8.75
CA SER A 185 17.57 11.08 7.42
C SER A 185 18.79 10.79 6.54
N LYS A 186 18.55 10.32 5.31
CA LYS A 186 19.55 10.07 4.29
C LYS A 186 19.26 10.98 3.10
N THR A 187 20.28 11.72 2.69
CA THR A 187 20.17 12.72 1.62
C THR A 187 20.71 12.15 0.32
N PHE A 188 20.01 12.37 -0.78
CA PHE A 188 20.34 11.86 -2.10
C PHE A 188 20.66 13.04 -3.02
N THR A 189 21.88 13.07 -3.52
CA THR A 189 22.37 14.12 -4.42
C THR A 189 23.17 13.51 -5.55
N ALA A 190 23.34 14.24 -6.65
CA ALA A 190 24.19 13.82 -7.76
C ALA A 190 25.67 13.59 -7.39
N SER A 191 26.11 14.13 -6.23
CA SER A 191 27.45 13.90 -5.70
C SER A 191 27.58 12.58 -4.93
N LEU A 192 26.47 12.00 -4.47
CA LEU A 192 26.46 10.68 -3.86
C LEU A 192 26.48 9.64 -4.98
N LYS A 193 27.63 8.99 -5.19
CA LYS A 193 27.81 7.91 -6.17
C LYS A 193 28.20 6.63 -5.48
N GLY A 194 27.39 5.60 -5.70
CA GLY A 194 27.48 4.32 -5.04
C GLY A 194 27.50 4.49 -3.53
N ASP A 195 27.95 3.45 -2.87
CA ASP A 195 28.10 3.45 -1.45
C ASP A 195 29.58 3.74 -1.10
N ALA A 196 29.92 5.03 -1.10
CA ALA A 196 31.26 5.52 -0.73
C ALA A 196 31.72 5.08 0.68
N ALA A 197 30.81 4.54 1.49
CA ALA A 197 31.05 4.07 2.86
C ALA A 197 31.08 2.53 3.00
N GLY A 198 30.85 1.75 1.94
CA GLY A 198 30.83 0.28 2.02
C GLY A 198 29.66 -0.34 2.81
N LYS A 199 28.55 0.40 3.01
CA LYS A 199 27.27 -0.04 3.59
C LYS A 199 26.07 0.04 2.63
N PRO A 200 26.01 -0.77 1.55
CA PRO A 200 24.80 -0.88 0.72
C PRO A 200 23.62 -1.38 1.57
N GLY A 201 22.40 -0.91 1.29
CA GLY A 201 21.22 -1.20 2.12
C GLY A 201 21.12 -0.39 3.42
N GLU A 202 22.10 0.48 3.72
CA GLU A 202 22.02 1.46 4.81
C GLU A 202 22.11 2.91 4.34
N SER A 203 22.85 3.16 3.26
CA SER A 203 23.15 4.49 2.71
C SER A 203 22.00 5.04 1.83
N TYR A 204 21.39 4.17 1.02
CA TYR A 204 20.26 4.45 0.14
C TYR A 204 19.44 3.15 -0.07
N PRO A 205 18.19 3.21 -0.54
CA PRO A 205 17.39 2.01 -0.79
C PRO A 205 18.01 1.11 -1.87
N ASP A 206 17.91 -0.21 -1.74
CA ASP A 206 18.25 -1.17 -2.80
C ASP A 206 17.21 -1.17 -3.94
N GLY A 207 16.09 -0.50 -3.73
CA GLY A 207 14.93 -0.45 -4.61
C GLY A 207 13.66 -0.57 -3.78
N GLY A 208 12.66 -1.25 -4.32
CA GLY A 208 11.43 -1.57 -3.60
C GLY A 208 10.26 -1.83 -4.52
N PHE A 209 9.06 -1.43 -4.09
CA PHE A 209 7.83 -1.74 -4.82
C PHE A 209 7.05 -0.46 -5.08
N SER A 210 6.33 -0.43 -6.20
CA SER A 210 5.44 0.68 -6.54
C SER A 210 4.03 0.19 -6.83
N ASP A 211 3.04 1.04 -6.58
CA ASP A 211 1.63 0.69 -6.81
C ASP A 211 1.29 0.68 -8.31
N THR A 212 2.17 1.24 -9.15
CA THR A 212 2.09 1.32 -10.62
C THR A 212 3.50 1.31 -11.20
N GLU A 213 3.63 0.99 -12.49
CA GLU A 213 4.89 0.91 -13.22
C GLU A 213 5.64 2.26 -13.28
N TYR A 214 6.95 2.19 -13.47
CA TYR A 214 7.81 3.38 -13.57
C TYR A 214 7.35 4.31 -14.70
N LEU A 215 6.96 3.75 -15.86
CA LEU A 215 6.54 4.55 -17.01
C LEU A 215 5.33 5.44 -16.69
N ILE A 216 4.37 4.92 -15.94
CA ILE A 216 3.19 5.68 -15.50
C ILE A 216 3.62 6.85 -14.61
N ASN A 217 4.46 6.57 -13.62
CA ASN A 217 4.95 7.59 -12.70
C ASN A 217 5.80 8.64 -13.43
N ARG A 218 6.67 8.21 -14.35
CA ARG A 218 7.52 9.07 -15.16
C ARG A 218 6.70 10.09 -15.94
N GLN A 219 5.66 9.64 -16.64
CA GLN A 219 4.78 10.51 -17.41
C GLN A 219 3.90 11.42 -16.55
N ASN A 220 3.44 10.93 -15.39
CA ASN A 220 2.65 11.74 -14.45
C ASN A 220 3.46 12.85 -13.78
N LEU A 221 4.75 12.61 -13.55
CA LEU A 221 5.64 13.47 -12.76
C LEU A 221 6.64 14.27 -13.62
N ASP A 222 6.59 14.10 -14.94
CA ASP A 222 7.49 14.72 -15.93
C ASP A 222 8.97 14.42 -15.68
N ILE A 223 9.28 13.13 -15.51
CA ILE A 223 10.64 12.64 -15.25
C ILE A 223 11.35 12.36 -16.58
N GLY A 224 12.52 12.96 -16.77
CA GLY A 224 13.30 12.89 -18.00
C GLY A 224 14.05 11.57 -18.18
N LEU A 225 14.69 11.06 -17.13
CA LEU A 225 15.51 9.85 -17.21
C LEU A 225 14.69 8.59 -17.52
N ASP A 226 15.30 7.66 -18.26
CA ASP A 226 14.75 6.34 -18.52
C ASP A 226 15.08 5.37 -17.38
N LEU A 227 14.24 4.34 -17.20
CA LEU A 227 14.41 3.31 -16.17
C LEU A 227 15.82 2.69 -16.19
N GLY A 228 16.34 2.39 -17.38
CA GLY A 228 17.65 1.75 -17.55
C GLY A 228 18.82 2.59 -17.03
N ALA A 229 18.64 3.89 -16.79
CA ALA A 229 19.65 4.75 -16.17
C ALA A 229 19.79 4.49 -14.66
N ILE A 230 18.74 3.96 -14.01
CA ILE A 230 18.66 3.81 -12.55
C ILE A 230 18.47 2.36 -12.09
N GLY A 231 18.09 1.44 -12.97
CA GLY A 231 17.89 0.04 -12.62
C GLY A 231 16.96 -0.72 -13.55
N GLY A 232 16.27 -1.70 -12.99
CA GLY A 232 15.29 -2.55 -13.70
C GLY A 232 14.01 -2.70 -12.92
N GLU A 233 12.91 -2.92 -13.64
CA GLU A 233 11.58 -3.13 -13.09
C GLU A 233 11.02 -4.45 -13.62
N VAL A 234 10.33 -5.19 -12.76
CA VAL A 234 9.56 -6.37 -13.12
C VAL A 234 8.11 -6.22 -12.67
N ALA A 235 7.20 -6.66 -13.52
CA ALA A 235 5.79 -6.77 -13.16
C ALA A 235 5.64 -7.87 -12.09
N THR A 236 5.02 -7.53 -10.95
CA THR A 236 4.76 -8.54 -9.91
C THR A 236 3.57 -9.43 -10.27
N ASN A 237 2.73 -8.98 -11.21
CA ASN A 237 1.47 -9.62 -11.58
C ASN A 237 0.51 -9.78 -10.39
N VAL A 238 0.69 -8.98 -9.34
CA VAL A 238 -0.24 -8.89 -8.20
C VAL A 238 -1.07 -7.63 -8.36
N GLY A 239 -2.40 -7.78 -8.33
CA GLY A 239 -3.36 -6.69 -8.39
C GLY A 239 -3.65 -6.09 -7.01
N GLN A 240 -3.76 -4.77 -6.96
CA GLN A 240 -4.31 -4.01 -5.85
C GLN A 240 -5.59 -3.32 -6.31
N ALA A 241 -6.72 -3.64 -5.67
CA ALA A 241 -7.97 -2.92 -5.82
C ALA A 241 -7.93 -1.58 -5.07
N PHE A 242 -8.55 -0.57 -5.65
CA PHE A 242 -8.72 0.77 -5.07
C PHE A 242 -10.20 1.12 -5.01
N GLY A 243 -10.57 2.08 -4.16
CA GLY A 243 -11.95 2.56 -4.08
C GLY A 243 -12.01 4.05 -3.82
N VAL A 244 -13.14 4.66 -4.17
CA VAL A 244 -13.45 6.02 -3.75
C VAL A 244 -14.08 5.95 -2.35
N ALA A 245 -13.35 6.48 -1.38
CA ALA A 245 -13.82 6.70 -0.02
C ALA A 245 -14.47 8.08 0.08
N VAL A 246 -15.63 8.16 0.72
CA VAL A 246 -16.39 9.41 0.89
C VAL A 246 -16.72 9.66 2.35
N SER A 247 -16.90 10.92 2.73
CA SER A 247 -17.44 11.30 4.04
C SER A 247 -18.88 10.79 4.20
N TYR A 248 -19.34 10.57 5.42
CA TYR A 248 -20.72 10.14 5.68
C TYR A 248 -21.79 11.13 5.16
N PRO A 249 -21.61 12.45 5.25
CA PRO A 249 -22.55 13.40 4.62
C PRO A 249 -22.67 13.19 3.11
N LEU A 250 -21.56 12.95 2.40
CA LEU A 250 -21.60 12.68 0.97
C LEU A 250 -22.21 11.29 0.68
N TYR A 251 -21.86 10.26 1.45
CA TYR A 251 -22.44 8.93 1.31
C TYR A 251 -23.97 8.97 1.43
N HIS A 252 -24.48 9.61 2.49
CA HIS A 252 -25.91 9.75 2.72
C HIS A 252 -26.60 10.54 1.59
N GLN A 253 -25.97 11.60 1.09
CA GLN A 253 -26.52 12.34 -0.05
C GLN A 253 -26.59 11.48 -1.32
N LEU A 254 -25.58 10.64 -1.57
CA LEU A 254 -25.60 9.71 -2.70
C LEU A 254 -26.70 8.64 -2.52
N GLN A 255 -26.98 8.19 -1.30
CA GLN A 255 -28.12 7.30 -1.03
C GLN A 255 -29.45 7.97 -1.42
N LYS A 256 -29.68 9.21 -0.99
CA LYS A 256 -30.88 9.98 -1.38
C LYS A 256 -31.03 10.09 -2.88
N ASN A 257 -29.92 10.39 -3.58
CA ASN A 257 -29.94 10.51 -5.04
C ASN A 257 -30.35 9.19 -5.71
N ASP A 258 -29.81 8.06 -5.25
CA ASP A 258 -30.09 6.76 -5.83
C ASP A 258 -31.48 6.23 -5.44
N VAL A 259 -31.98 6.55 -4.24
CA VAL A 259 -33.38 6.29 -3.84
C VAL A 259 -34.35 7.08 -4.72
N ALA A 260 -34.11 8.38 -4.90
CA ALA A 260 -34.92 9.23 -5.77
C ALA A 260 -34.90 8.76 -7.24
N SER A 261 -33.81 8.12 -7.67
CA SER A 261 -33.66 7.54 -9.01
C SER A 261 -34.20 6.12 -9.14
N GLY A 262 -34.76 5.54 -8.07
CA GLY A 262 -35.28 4.17 -8.04
C GLY A 262 -34.21 3.07 -8.13
N ILE A 263 -32.94 3.40 -7.89
CA ILE A 263 -31.81 2.47 -7.90
C ILE A 263 -31.68 1.75 -6.54
N LEU A 264 -31.92 2.47 -5.46
CA LEU A 264 -31.95 1.93 -4.10
C LEU A 264 -33.38 1.85 -3.57
N ALA A 265 -33.60 0.92 -2.62
CA ALA A 265 -34.86 0.85 -1.88
C ALA A 265 -35.06 2.10 -1.02
N SER A 266 -36.31 2.51 -0.81
CA SER A 266 -36.66 3.72 -0.05
C SER A 266 -36.24 3.71 1.42
N THR A 267 -35.80 2.57 1.96
CA THR A 267 -35.26 2.46 3.32
C THR A 267 -33.75 2.73 3.40
N CYS A 268 -33.08 2.84 2.25
CA CYS A 268 -31.63 3.01 2.21
C CYS A 268 -31.18 4.45 2.55
N ASP A 269 -32.09 5.42 2.62
CA ASP A 269 -31.80 6.78 3.06
C ASP A 269 -32.46 7.17 4.40
N ASP A 270 -32.95 6.19 5.17
CA ASP A 270 -33.52 6.39 6.53
C ASP A 270 -32.47 6.83 7.59
N GLY A 271 -31.18 6.82 7.22
CA GLY A 271 -30.07 7.22 8.08
C GLY A 271 -29.91 8.74 8.20
N SER A 272 -28.73 9.17 8.65
CA SER A 272 -28.38 10.59 8.77
C SER A 272 -26.98 10.89 8.23
N PRO A 273 -26.61 12.17 8.01
CA PRO A 273 -25.26 12.56 7.61
C PRO A 273 -24.13 12.12 8.57
N THR A 274 -24.44 11.81 9.82
CA THR A 274 -23.47 11.33 10.82
C THR A 274 -23.55 9.82 11.05
N ALA A 275 -24.61 9.17 10.58
CA ALA A 275 -24.84 7.73 10.66
C ALA A 275 -25.68 7.25 9.45
N PRO A 276 -25.09 7.17 8.25
CA PRO A 276 -25.79 6.68 7.07
C PRO A 276 -26.08 5.19 7.17
N VAL A 277 -26.96 4.69 6.29
CA VAL A 277 -27.29 3.26 6.23
C VAL A 277 -26.15 2.51 5.53
N LEU A 278 -25.23 1.93 6.30
CA LEU A 278 -24.10 1.16 5.75
C LEU A 278 -24.43 -0.30 5.48
N THR A 279 -25.52 -0.81 6.06
CA THR A 279 -26.00 -2.17 5.90
C THR A 279 -27.52 -2.19 5.65
N PRO A 280 -28.04 -3.13 4.85
CA PRO A 280 -27.32 -4.15 4.07
C PRO A 280 -26.47 -3.56 2.93
N ALA A 281 -25.56 -4.35 2.36
CA ALA A 281 -24.69 -3.94 1.25
C ALA A 281 -25.49 -3.45 0.01
N SER A 282 -26.75 -3.87 -0.13
CA SER A 282 -27.64 -3.35 -1.16
C SER A 282 -27.88 -1.84 -1.05
N CYS A 283 -27.77 -1.24 0.14
CA CYS A 283 -27.91 0.21 0.35
C CYS A 283 -26.65 1.04 0.05
N GLN A 284 -25.57 0.40 -0.41
CA GLN A 284 -24.39 1.14 -0.83
C GLN A 284 -24.68 1.95 -2.10
N PRO A 285 -24.49 3.28 -2.08
CA PRO A 285 -24.80 4.14 -3.21
C PRO A 285 -23.69 4.11 -4.27
N ASN A 286 -24.04 4.59 -5.46
CA ASN A 286 -23.16 4.71 -6.61
C ASN A 286 -22.64 6.14 -6.77
N LEU A 287 -21.34 6.26 -7.08
CA LEU A 287 -20.74 7.50 -7.54
C LEU A 287 -20.40 7.38 -9.03
N PRO A 288 -21.12 8.07 -9.93
CA PRO A 288 -20.73 8.15 -11.32
C PRO A 288 -19.31 8.70 -11.48
N ALA A 289 -18.47 8.03 -12.28
CA ALA A 289 -17.07 8.41 -12.48
C ALA A 289 -16.90 9.86 -12.96
N GLN A 290 -17.88 10.37 -13.73
CA GLN A 290 -17.92 11.74 -14.22
C GLN A 290 -17.90 12.78 -13.07
N ARG A 291 -18.59 12.50 -11.94
CA ARG A 291 -18.60 13.42 -10.78
C ARG A 291 -17.24 13.49 -10.10
N TYR A 292 -16.56 12.35 -9.96
CA TYR A 292 -15.18 12.34 -9.46
C TYR A 292 -14.24 13.06 -10.44
N SER A 293 -14.37 12.78 -11.73
CA SER A 293 -13.54 13.39 -12.79
C SER A 293 -13.68 14.91 -12.80
N ALA A 294 -14.90 15.44 -12.62
CA ALA A 294 -15.16 16.88 -12.59
C ALA A 294 -14.47 17.60 -11.43
N ILE A 295 -14.45 17.03 -10.23
CA ILE A 295 -13.72 17.63 -9.11
C ILE A 295 -12.20 17.36 -9.19
N ALA A 296 -11.79 16.22 -9.76
CA ALA A 296 -10.39 15.85 -9.85
C ALA A 296 -9.63 16.54 -11.00
N ASN A 297 -10.33 17.12 -11.98
CA ASN A 297 -9.76 17.82 -13.12
C ASN A 297 -9.51 19.31 -12.80
N ARG A 298 -8.28 19.77 -13.06
CA ARG A 298 -7.82 21.15 -12.88
C ARG A 298 -8.73 22.17 -13.56
N ASP A 299 -9.23 21.84 -14.75
CA ASP A 299 -9.93 22.82 -15.58
C ASP A 299 -11.41 22.99 -15.18
N THR A 300 -11.97 22.03 -14.43
CA THR A 300 -13.37 22.06 -13.98
C THR A 300 -13.54 22.25 -12.48
N VAL A 301 -12.49 22.00 -11.68
CA VAL A 301 -12.58 22.05 -10.21
C VAL A 301 -13.02 23.41 -9.67
N GLY A 302 -12.68 24.50 -10.36
CA GLY A 302 -12.99 25.87 -9.92
C GLY A 302 -14.49 26.18 -9.87
N SER A 303 -15.32 25.43 -10.58
CA SER A 303 -16.78 25.60 -10.60
C SER A 303 -17.54 24.51 -9.84
N VAL A 304 -16.84 23.63 -9.11
CA VAL A 304 -17.48 22.56 -8.34
C VAL A 304 -17.99 23.09 -6.99
N ASP A 305 -19.11 22.56 -6.54
CA ASP A 305 -19.63 22.71 -5.18
C ASP A 305 -20.49 21.47 -4.82
N GLY A 306 -21.18 21.50 -3.68
CA GLY A 306 -22.05 20.40 -3.25
C GLY A 306 -23.17 20.04 -4.22
N SER A 307 -23.60 20.93 -5.11
CA SER A 307 -24.67 20.66 -6.08
C SER A 307 -24.29 19.60 -7.10
N LEU A 308 -23.00 19.46 -7.43
CA LEU A 308 -22.48 18.37 -8.27
C LEU A 308 -22.87 16.98 -7.73
N PHE A 309 -23.02 16.88 -6.40
CA PHE A 309 -23.36 15.64 -5.70
C PHE A 309 -24.82 15.60 -5.23
N GLY A 310 -25.66 16.56 -5.62
CA GLY A 310 -27.06 16.65 -5.22
C GLY A 310 -27.28 17.34 -3.87
N GLY A 311 -26.25 17.95 -3.27
CA GLY A 311 -26.38 18.78 -2.07
C GLY A 311 -26.73 20.25 -2.40
N PRO A 312 -26.82 21.13 -1.39
CA PRO A 312 -27.08 22.55 -1.59
C PRO A 312 -25.95 23.23 -2.37
N ALA A 313 -26.30 24.09 -3.34
CA ALA A 313 -25.34 24.95 -4.03
C ALA A 313 -24.55 25.82 -3.04
N GLY A 314 -23.27 26.06 -3.33
CA GLY A 314 -22.32 26.75 -2.46
C GLY A 314 -21.76 25.92 -1.30
N SER A 315 -22.22 24.68 -1.10
CA SER A 315 -21.69 23.80 -0.04
C SER A 315 -20.26 23.36 -0.36
N ILE A 316 -19.43 23.27 0.68
CA ILE A 316 -18.02 22.89 0.57
C ILE A 316 -17.89 21.41 0.20
N VAL A 317 -17.05 21.13 -0.80
CA VAL A 317 -16.59 19.79 -1.14
C VAL A 317 -15.08 19.68 -0.96
N ASN A 318 -14.63 18.70 -0.19
CA ASN A 318 -13.22 18.44 0.04
C ASN A 318 -12.73 17.35 -0.93
N LEU A 319 -11.86 17.70 -1.87
CA LEU A 319 -11.11 16.71 -2.64
C LEU A 319 -9.84 16.35 -1.87
N VAL A 320 -9.83 15.15 -1.31
CA VAL A 320 -8.73 14.63 -0.51
C VAL A 320 -7.85 13.74 -1.39
N ARG A 321 -6.83 14.35 -1.99
CA ARG A 321 -5.87 13.69 -2.88
C ARG A 321 -4.73 13.05 -2.09
N ARG A 322 -4.03 12.13 -2.73
CA ARG A 322 -2.66 11.76 -2.31
C ARG A 322 -1.66 12.70 -2.99
N VAL A 323 -0.47 12.84 -2.41
CA VAL A 323 0.63 13.59 -3.05
C VAL A 323 0.93 13.02 -4.45
N PRO A 324 1.43 13.83 -5.41
CA PRO A 324 1.66 13.39 -6.79
C PRO A 324 2.54 12.13 -6.91
N THR A 325 3.52 11.98 -6.01
CA THR A 325 4.45 10.84 -5.92
C THR A 325 3.82 9.56 -5.37
N SER A 326 2.52 9.57 -5.07
CA SER A 326 1.77 8.38 -4.66
C SER A 326 1.27 7.61 -5.88
N GLY A 327 1.57 6.31 -5.96
CA GLY A 327 0.99 5.41 -6.94
C GLY A 327 -0.53 5.24 -6.78
N THR A 328 -1.09 5.41 -5.58
CA THR A 328 -2.56 5.57 -5.41
C THR A 328 -3.08 6.80 -6.16
N GLN A 329 -2.30 7.89 -6.19
CA GLN A 329 -2.66 9.07 -6.98
C GLN A 329 -2.50 8.81 -8.48
N SER A 330 -1.46 8.09 -8.90
CA SER A 330 -1.29 7.62 -10.29
C SER A 330 -2.48 6.75 -10.72
N ALA A 331 -2.90 5.78 -9.91
CA ALA A 331 -4.09 4.96 -10.14
C ALA A 331 -5.37 5.81 -10.28
N SER A 332 -5.57 6.77 -9.38
CA SER A 332 -6.69 7.71 -9.46
C SER A 332 -6.68 8.54 -10.75
N ASN A 333 -5.51 9.06 -11.15
CA ASN A 333 -5.36 9.82 -12.39
C ASN A 333 -5.64 8.96 -13.63
N MET A 334 -5.17 7.71 -13.65
CA MET A 334 -5.45 6.78 -14.75
C MET A 334 -6.94 6.48 -14.85
N ARG A 335 -7.61 6.26 -13.72
CA ARG A 335 -9.03 5.90 -13.68
C ARG A 335 -9.97 7.04 -14.05
N PHE A 336 -9.73 8.24 -13.52
CA PHE A 336 -10.70 9.35 -13.62
C PHE A 336 -10.26 10.47 -14.56
N LEU A 337 -8.97 10.56 -14.87
CA LEU A 337 -8.43 11.61 -15.72
C LEU A 337 -7.78 11.07 -16.99
N ALA A 338 -7.78 9.73 -17.18
CA ALA A 338 -7.09 9.04 -18.27
C ALA A 338 -5.60 9.44 -18.41
N LYS A 339 -4.98 9.99 -17.35
CA LYS A 339 -3.59 10.43 -17.35
C LYS A 339 -2.70 9.38 -16.66
N PRO A 340 -1.63 8.90 -17.30
CA PRO A 340 -1.07 9.34 -18.58
C PRO A 340 -1.54 8.53 -19.80
N CYS A 341 -2.48 7.60 -19.64
CA CYS A 341 -2.88 6.61 -20.64
C CYS A 341 -3.52 7.14 -21.94
N SER A 342 -3.96 8.39 -21.94
CA SER A 342 -4.50 9.08 -23.12
C SER A 342 -3.73 10.37 -23.43
N THR A 343 -2.42 10.36 -23.13
CA THR A 343 -1.48 11.39 -23.58
C THR A 343 -0.99 11.07 -25.02
N GLY A 344 -0.69 12.09 -25.82
CA GLY A 344 -0.24 11.93 -27.22
C GLY A 344 -1.18 12.58 -28.25
N LEU A 345 -1.05 12.17 -29.52
CA LEU A 345 -1.77 12.79 -30.65
C LEU A 345 -3.30 12.74 -30.51
N SER A 346 -3.83 11.65 -29.96
CA SER A 346 -5.28 11.46 -29.83
C SER A 346 -5.93 12.27 -28.70
N VAL A 347 -5.15 12.88 -27.81
CA VAL A 347 -5.59 13.67 -26.63
C VAL A 347 -6.69 12.99 -25.77
N GLY A 348 -7.06 13.59 -24.64
CA GLY A 348 -8.14 13.08 -23.77
C GLY A 348 -7.75 12.88 -22.31
N SER A 349 -6.45 12.91 -22.00
CA SER A 349 -6.00 13.05 -20.61
C SER A 349 -6.38 14.42 -20.04
N LEU A 350 -6.88 14.44 -18.82
CA LEU A 350 -7.18 15.66 -18.06
C LEU A 350 -6.08 15.93 -17.04
N GLU A 351 -5.80 17.20 -16.78
CA GLU A 351 -4.80 17.59 -15.80
C GLU A 351 -5.34 17.48 -14.37
N PRO A 352 -4.60 16.90 -13.42
CA PRO A 352 -5.06 16.77 -12.05
C PRO A 352 -5.16 18.13 -11.35
N ALA A 353 -6.29 18.34 -10.68
CA ALA A 353 -6.46 19.44 -9.73
C ALA A 353 -5.45 19.32 -8.58
N ARG A 354 -4.93 20.45 -8.11
CA ARG A 354 -3.87 20.55 -7.09
C ARG A 354 -4.31 21.47 -5.95
N ALA A 355 -3.64 21.40 -4.81
CA ALA A 355 -3.97 22.24 -3.63
C ALA A 355 -4.13 23.74 -3.96
N ILE A 356 -3.31 24.27 -4.87
CA ILE A 356 -3.36 25.66 -5.35
C ILE A 356 -4.68 26.02 -6.08
N GLY A 357 -5.42 25.03 -6.58
CA GLY A 357 -6.72 25.20 -7.23
C GLY A 357 -7.91 25.23 -6.27
N SER A 358 -7.67 25.29 -4.96
CA SER A 358 -8.76 25.39 -3.97
C SER A 358 -9.52 26.71 -4.10
N THR A 359 -10.82 26.66 -3.83
CA THR A 359 -11.76 27.80 -3.86
C THR A 359 -12.56 27.85 -2.56
N PRO A 360 -13.44 28.84 -2.34
CA PRO A 360 -14.32 28.86 -1.16
C PRO A 360 -15.29 27.67 -1.09
N THR A 361 -15.62 27.03 -2.22
CA THR A 361 -16.56 25.89 -2.30
C THR A 361 -15.85 24.55 -2.52
N VAL A 362 -14.56 24.55 -2.82
CA VAL A 362 -13.76 23.34 -3.02
C VAL A 362 -12.44 23.44 -2.29
N VAL A 363 -12.20 22.51 -1.37
CA VAL A 363 -10.94 22.42 -0.64
C VAL A 363 -10.16 21.22 -1.15
N ILE A 364 -8.98 21.45 -1.73
CA ILE A 364 -8.12 20.39 -2.25
C ILE A 364 -6.95 20.21 -1.28
N THR A 365 -6.78 19.00 -0.76
CA THR A 365 -5.64 18.66 0.10
C THR A 365 -4.84 17.51 -0.51
N GLU A 366 -3.52 17.49 -0.30
CA GLU A 366 -2.60 16.47 -0.81
C GLU A 366 -1.95 15.75 0.37
N GLN A 367 -2.32 14.49 0.58
CA GLN A 367 -1.92 13.69 1.73
C GLN A 367 -0.78 12.74 1.39
N SER A 368 0.24 12.67 2.26
CA SER A 368 1.39 11.78 2.06
C SER A 368 1.02 10.29 2.21
N SER A 369 -0.02 9.98 2.99
CA SER A 369 -0.41 8.60 3.33
C SER A 369 -1.93 8.39 3.25
N THR A 370 -2.34 7.12 3.18
CA THR A 370 -3.75 6.71 3.29
C THR A 370 -4.38 7.13 4.62
N GLY A 371 -3.60 7.13 5.71
CA GLY A 371 -4.05 7.64 7.02
C GLY A 371 -4.45 9.11 6.97
N GLY A 372 -3.65 9.95 6.30
CA GLY A 372 -3.98 11.37 6.09
C GLY A 372 -5.28 11.57 5.32
N VAL A 373 -5.54 10.73 4.30
CA VAL A 373 -6.81 10.75 3.55
C VAL A 373 -7.99 10.44 4.48
N LYS A 374 -7.91 9.35 5.25
CA LYS A 374 -8.98 8.98 6.22
C LYS A 374 -9.21 10.07 7.26
N SER A 375 -8.15 10.67 7.80
CA SER A 375 -8.26 11.77 8.76
C SER A 375 -8.99 12.98 8.16
N ALA A 376 -8.69 13.37 6.92
CA ALA A 376 -9.38 14.47 6.26
C ALA A 376 -10.86 14.14 5.96
N LEU A 377 -11.18 12.91 5.54
CA LEU A 377 -12.57 12.45 5.39
C LEU A 377 -13.32 12.48 6.73
N ASN A 378 -12.69 12.03 7.81
CA ASN A 378 -13.24 12.06 9.17
C ASN A 378 -13.49 13.48 9.68
N THR A 379 -12.57 14.41 9.39
CA THR A 379 -12.72 15.83 9.71
C THR A 379 -13.89 16.45 8.95
N ALA A 380 -14.01 16.17 7.64
CA ALA A 380 -15.12 16.65 6.84
C ALA A 380 -16.48 16.12 7.33
N THR A 381 -16.57 14.82 7.69
CA THR A 381 -17.78 14.29 8.34
C THR A 381 -18.11 15.03 9.64
N GLY A 382 -17.10 15.33 10.47
CA GLY A 382 -17.28 16.10 11.70
C GLY A 382 -17.80 17.53 11.46
N ALA A 383 -17.43 18.12 10.32
CA ALA A 383 -17.90 19.42 9.87
C ALA A 383 -19.22 19.38 9.08
N GLY A 384 -19.82 18.21 8.87
CA GLY A 384 -21.02 18.05 8.03
C GLY A 384 -20.78 18.33 6.54
N GLN A 385 -19.53 18.25 6.08
CA GLN A 385 -19.12 18.60 4.71
C GLN A 385 -18.99 17.37 3.82
N PHE A 386 -19.12 17.58 2.52
CA PHE A 386 -18.80 16.56 1.53
C PHE A 386 -17.29 16.42 1.40
N ALA A 387 -16.82 15.18 1.32
CA ALA A 387 -15.44 14.88 1.01
C ALA A 387 -15.31 13.56 0.28
N LEU A 388 -14.32 13.46 -0.59
CA LEU A 388 -14.00 12.25 -1.32
C LEU A 388 -12.50 12.15 -1.63
N GLY A 389 -12.00 10.92 -1.64
CA GLY A 389 -10.61 10.59 -1.93
C GLY A 389 -10.47 9.15 -2.38
N VAL A 390 -9.32 8.79 -2.97
CA VAL A 390 -9.02 7.41 -3.34
C VAL A 390 -8.12 6.79 -2.30
N VAL A 391 -8.45 5.56 -1.88
CA VAL A 391 -7.62 4.72 -1.00
C VAL A 391 -7.59 3.29 -1.54
N SER A 392 -6.59 2.51 -1.17
CA SER A 392 -6.54 1.07 -1.47
C SER A 392 -7.63 0.30 -0.71
N ALA A 393 -8.18 -0.73 -1.35
CA ALA A 393 -9.21 -1.61 -0.79
C ALA A 393 -8.69 -2.54 0.34
N GLU A 394 -7.40 -2.48 0.67
CA GLU A 394 -6.90 -3.08 1.92
C GLU A 394 -7.56 -2.42 3.16
N ASN A 395 -8.00 -1.17 3.01
CA ASN A 395 -8.54 -0.36 4.07
C ASN A 395 -10.00 -0.71 4.29
N THR A 396 -10.37 -1.07 5.53
CA THR A 396 -11.77 -1.33 5.86
C THR A 396 -12.36 -0.12 6.59
N PRO A 397 -13.45 0.48 6.09
CA PRO A 397 -14.20 1.45 6.90
C PRO A 397 -14.75 0.73 8.13
N ALA A 398 -14.47 1.25 9.33
CA ALA A 398 -15.07 0.68 10.54
C ALA A 398 -16.54 1.11 10.63
N PRO A 399 -17.49 0.19 10.88
CA PRO A 399 -18.92 0.52 10.89
C PRO A 399 -19.35 1.32 12.13
N THR A 400 -18.42 1.78 12.97
CA THR A 400 -18.73 2.54 14.18
C THR A 400 -18.51 4.03 13.96
N ALA A 401 -19.55 4.82 14.24
CA ALA A 401 -19.64 6.25 13.96
C ALA A 401 -18.59 7.15 14.69
N THR A 402 -17.63 6.58 15.42
CA THR A 402 -16.72 7.33 16.30
C THR A 402 -15.25 7.37 15.85
N ALA A 403 -14.75 6.43 15.02
CA ALA A 403 -13.33 6.38 14.65
C ALA A 403 -13.05 6.42 13.13
N ASP A 404 -13.89 5.77 12.32
CA ASP A 404 -13.84 5.83 10.85
C ASP A 404 -15.21 6.27 10.34
N ARG A 405 -15.33 7.57 10.08
CA ARG A 405 -16.55 8.23 9.60
C ARG A 405 -16.49 8.46 8.10
N TRP A 406 -16.17 7.41 7.36
CA TRP A 406 -16.09 7.37 5.91
C TRP A 406 -16.50 5.98 5.40
N ALA A 407 -16.92 5.87 4.15
CA ALA A 407 -17.29 4.60 3.53
C ALA A 407 -16.91 4.57 2.04
N PHE A 408 -16.76 3.36 1.48
CA PHE A 408 -16.62 3.20 0.03
C PHE A 408 -17.97 3.33 -0.67
N VAL A 409 -17.95 3.88 -1.89
CA VAL A 409 -19.09 3.90 -2.81
C VAL A 409 -18.90 2.92 -3.96
N LYS A 410 -19.99 2.52 -4.61
CA LYS A 410 -19.92 1.76 -5.87
C LYS A 410 -19.37 2.67 -6.98
N LEU A 411 -18.57 2.09 -7.85
CA LEU A 411 -18.20 2.68 -9.14
C LEU A 411 -18.81 1.82 -10.23
N ASP A 412 -19.43 2.45 -11.23
CA ASP A 412 -20.13 1.74 -12.32
C ASP A 412 -21.13 0.69 -11.79
N ARG A 413 -21.77 1.00 -10.65
CA ARG A 413 -22.70 0.13 -9.90
C ARG A 413 -22.07 -1.14 -9.31
N VAL A 414 -20.75 -1.27 -9.33
CA VAL A 414 -20.04 -2.39 -8.73
C VAL A 414 -19.34 -1.95 -7.44
N SER A 415 -19.46 -2.77 -6.40
CA SER A 415 -18.90 -2.48 -5.08
C SER A 415 -17.43 -2.88 -5.01
N PRO A 416 -16.53 -2.03 -4.50
CA PRO A 416 -15.15 -2.45 -4.21
C PRO A 416 -15.06 -3.39 -3.00
N ASN A 417 -16.11 -3.50 -2.19
CA ASN A 417 -16.12 -4.18 -0.90
C ASN A 417 -17.35 -5.07 -0.69
N SER A 418 -17.76 -5.81 -1.74
CA SER A 418 -18.90 -6.75 -1.67
C SER A 418 -18.62 -7.99 -0.81
N ASP A 419 -17.34 -8.32 -0.60
CA ASP A 419 -16.88 -9.43 0.21
C ASP A 419 -15.95 -8.97 1.36
N ALA A 420 -15.70 -9.85 2.33
CA ALA A 420 -14.86 -9.52 3.49
C ALA A 420 -13.41 -9.14 3.10
N GLN A 421 -12.92 -9.68 1.98
CA GLN A 421 -11.59 -9.41 1.44
C GLN A 421 -11.57 -8.27 0.40
N GLN A 422 -12.69 -7.63 0.09
CA GLN A 422 -12.76 -6.44 -0.78
C GLN A 422 -12.04 -6.61 -2.13
N ARG A 423 -12.25 -7.74 -2.79
CA ARG A 423 -11.58 -8.07 -4.05
C ARG A 423 -12.35 -9.00 -4.97
N ALA A 424 -13.48 -9.57 -4.52
CA ALA A 424 -14.24 -10.54 -5.31
C ALA A 424 -14.62 -9.98 -6.70
N GLU A 425 -15.17 -8.77 -6.76
CA GLU A 425 -15.55 -8.12 -8.02
C GLU A 425 -14.34 -7.76 -8.89
N ALA A 426 -13.22 -7.38 -8.29
CA ALA A 426 -11.99 -7.09 -9.03
C ALA A 426 -11.42 -8.36 -9.66
N MET A 427 -11.45 -9.47 -8.91
CA MET A 427 -11.01 -10.78 -9.38
C MET A 427 -11.93 -11.36 -10.46
N ASP A 428 -13.23 -11.11 -10.38
CA ASP A 428 -14.22 -11.53 -11.38
C ASP A 428 -14.16 -10.67 -12.65
N GLY A 429 -13.59 -9.47 -12.55
CA GLY A 429 -13.46 -8.51 -13.65
C GLY A 429 -14.62 -7.52 -13.79
N SER A 430 -15.63 -7.59 -12.92
CA SER A 430 -16.73 -6.63 -12.86
C SER A 430 -16.29 -5.28 -12.30
N TYR A 431 -15.28 -5.24 -11.44
CA TYR A 431 -14.68 -4.01 -10.90
C TYR A 431 -13.32 -3.74 -11.54
N SER A 432 -13.20 -2.64 -12.29
CA SER A 432 -12.01 -2.35 -13.10
C SER A 432 -10.97 -1.45 -12.42
N PHE A 433 -11.27 -0.89 -11.25
CA PHE A 433 -10.38 0.04 -10.56
C PHE A 433 -9.36 -0.71 -9.69
N TRP A 434 -8.47 -1.43 -10.37
CA TRP A 434 -7.31 -2.10 -9.82
C TRP A 434 -6.16 -2.04 -10.81
N TYR A 435 -4.93 -2.08 -10.29
CA TYR A 435 -3.68 -2.05 -11.06
C TYR A 435 -2.66 -3.03 -10.48
N GLU A 436 -1.67 -3.40 -11.26
CA GLU A 436 -0.63 -4.34 -10.84
C GLU A 436 0.55 -3.60 -10.20
N LEU A 437 1.10 -4.18 -9.12
CA LEU A 437 2.30 -3.64 -8.52
C LEU A 437 3.53 -3.89 -9.40
N ALA A 438 4.51 -3.02 -9.30
CA ALA A 438 5.82 -3.18 -9.89
C ALA A 438 6.89 -3.38 -8.80
N ALA A 439 7.89 -4.22 -9.08
CA ALA A 439 9.08 -4.36 -8.23
C ALA A 439 10.28 -3.75 -8.98
N PHE A 440 10.96 -2.83 -8.32
CA PHE A 440 12.13 -2.13 -8.84
C PHE A 440 13.38 -2.55 -8.08
N THR A 441 14.42 -2.91 -8.82
CA THR A 441 15.76 -3.15 -8.28
C THR A 441 16.71 -2.10 -8.84
N ALA A 442 17.39 -1.39 -7.95
CA ALA A 442 18.34 -0.37 -8.35
C ALA A 442 19.55 -0.98 -9.07
N GLY A 443 20.06 -0.29 -10.08
CA GLY A 443 21.15 -0.77 -10.92
C GLY A 443 21.98 0.38 -11.49
N GLY A 444 22.60 0.12 -12.63
CA GLY A 444 23.50 1.08 -13.27
C GLY A 444 24.78 1.34 -12.46
N SER A 445 25.53 2.37 -12.86
CA SER A 445 26.81 2.73 -12.24
C SER A 445 26.69 3.76 -11.10
N VAL A 446 25.52 4.35 -10.91
CA VAL A 446 25.30 5.47 -9.97
C VAL A 446 24.90 4.99 -8.59
N SER A 447 23.95 4.07 -8.49
CA SER A 447 23.38 3.64 -7.21
C SER A 447 22.90 2.19 -7.28
N PRO A 448 23.78 1.23 -7.58
CA PRO A 448 23.38 -0.17 -7.72
C PRO A 448 22.87 -0.71 -6.38
N ALA A 449 21.87 -1.60 -6.46
CA ALA A 449 21.44 -2.40 -5.33
C ALA A 449 22.57 -3.29 -4.82
N SER A 450 22.55 -3.61 -3.54
CA SER A 450 23.34 -4.70 -3.00
C SER A 450 22.88 -6.05 -3.57
N ALA A 451 23.77 -7.05 -3.54
CA ALA A 451 23.40 -8.42 -3.89
C ALA A 451 22.26 -8.93 -3.00
N ALA A 452 22.33 -8.63 -1.69
CA ALA A 452 21.30 -8.96 -0.73
C ALA A 452 19.95 -8.31 -1.05
N GLY A 453 19.95 -7.03 -1.41
CA GLY A 453 18.75 -6.30 -1.81
C GLY A 453 18.14 -6.84 -3.08
N THR A 454 18.96 -7.13 -4.08
CA THR A 454 18.54 -7.77 -5.34
C THR A 454 17.82 -9.10 -5.08
N ASP A 455 18.44 -9.98 -4.28
CA ASP A 455 17.87 -11.29 -3.96
C ASP A 455 16.59 -11.17 -3.12
N LEU A 456 16.56 -10.26 -2.15
CA LEU A 456 15.37 -10.03 -1.32
C LEU A 456 14.20 -9.53 -2.16
N ILE A 457 14.41 -8.53 -3.03
CA ILE A 457 13.35 -7.95 -3.86
C ILE A 457 12.77 -9.01 -4.80
N ALA A 458 13.63 -9.80 -5.44
CA ALA A 458 13.21 -10.89 -6.32
C ALA A 458 12.40 -11.96 -5.55
N ALA A 459 12.88 -12.42 -4.40
CA ALA A 459 12.20 -13.42 -3.59
C ALA A 459 10.87 -12.90 -2.98
N ALA A 460 10.83 -11.64 -2.56
CA ALA A 460 9.62 -11.02 -2.03
C ALA A 460 8.57 -10.81 -3.13
N ALA A 461 8.97 -10.39 -4.33
CA ALA A 461 8.07 -10.28 -5.48
C ALA A 461 7.41 -11.63 -5.82
N ALA A 462 8.15 -12.73 -5.74
CA ALA A 462 7.65 -14.08 -6.01
C ALA A 462 6.61 -14.58 -4.99
N THR A 463 6.54 -13.99 -3.80
CA THR A 463 5.62 -14.42 -2.72
C THR A 463 4.50 -13.41 -2.44
N LEU A 464 4.44 -12.30 -3.19
CA LEU A 464 3.56 -11.17 -2.92
C LEU A 464 2.06 -11.49 -3.09
N GLY A 465 1.73 -12.46 -3.95
CA GLY A 465 0.37 -12.94 -4.17
C GLY A 465 -0.07 -14.07 -3.23
N GLU A 466 0.79 -14.60 -2.36
CA GLU A 466 0.51 -15.82 -1.57
C GLU A 466 -0.38 -15.56 -0.35
N SER A 467 -0.32 -14.36 0.22
CA SER A 467 -1.11 -14.01 1.39
C SER A 467 -2.54 -13.63 1.04
N ASP A 468 -3.51 -14.19 1.77
CA ASP A 468 -4.92 -13.80 1.67
C ASP A 468 -5.16 -12.42 2.33
N LEU A 469 -4.97 -11.35 1.55
CA LEU A 469 -5.08 -9.97 2.03
C LEU A 469 -6.20 -9.19 1.35
N LYS A 470 -6.80 -8.28 2.11
CA LYS A 470 -7.85 -7.39 1.62
C LYS A 470 -7.37 -6.58 0.42
N GLY A 471 -8.14 -6.53 -0.64
CA GLY A 471 -7.85 -5.76 -1.85
C GLY A 471 -6.65 -6.23 -2.66
N ILE A 472 -5.96 -7.30 -2.25
CA ILE A 472 -4.80 -7.87 -2.94
C ILE A 472 -5.17 -9.22 -3.52
N PHE A 473 -4.77 -9.46 -4.76
CA PHE A 473 -4.97 -10.74 -5.44
C PHE A 473 -3.89 -10.98 -6.49
N ALA A 474 -3.59 -12.24 -6.75
CA ALA A 474 -2.75 -12.63 -7.87
C ALA A 474 -3.52 -12.50 -9.19
N THR A 475 -2.78 -12.27 -10.28
CA THR A 475 -3.31 -12.46 -11.64
C THR A 475 -2.85 -13.80 -12.19
N PRO A 476 -3.46 -14.31 -13.28
CA PRO A 476 -3.04 -15.57 -13.91
C PRO A 476 -1.55 -15.61 -14.28
N ALA A 477 -0.90 -14.46 -14.46
CA ALA A 477 0.52 -14.34 -14.79
C ALA A 477 1.46 -14.38 -13.56
N ALA A 478 0.93 -14.34 -12.33
CA ALA A 478 1.77 -14.32 -11.12
C ALA A 478 2.42 -15.66 -10.79
N GLY A 479 1.81 -16.77 -11.22
CA GLY A 479 2.28 -18.11 -10.85
C GLY A 479 2.18 -18.42 -9.35
N SER A 480 1.41 -17.63 -8.58
CA SER A 480 1.25 -17.80 -7.13
C SER A 480 0.13 -18.79 -6.78
N SER A 481 0.16 -19.35 -5.57
CA SER A 481 -0.91 -20.23 -5.08
C SER A 481 -2.08 -19.52 -4.39
N GLY A 482 -2.00 -18.20 -4.24
CA GLY A 482 -3.02 -17.37 -3.59
C GLY A 482 -4.27 -17.09 -4.45
N PRO A 483 -5.20 -16.26 -3.93
CA PRO A 483 -6.43 -15.88 -4.61
C PRO A 483 -6.13 -15.24 -5.98
N THR A 484 -6.53 -15.92 -7.06
CA THR A 484 -6.19 -15.53 -8.43
C THR A 484 -7.41 -14.99 -9.19
N SER A 485 -7.25 -13.83 -9.82
CA SER A 485 -8.26 -13.19 -10.68
C SER A 485 -8.39 -13.88 -12.04
N LYS A 486 -9.46 -13.56 -12.78
CA LYS A 486 -9.70 -14.08 -14.13
C LYS A 486 -8.81 -13.44 -15.20
N GLY A 487 -8.23 -12.28 -14.95
CA GLY A 487 -7.47 -11.54 -15.95
C GLY A 487 -6.23 -10.84 -15.40
N ALA A 488 -5.41 -10.32 -16.31
CA ALA A 488 -4.15 -9.63 -15.99
C ALA A 488 -3.97 -8.37 -16.84
N ARG A 489 -3.16 -7.42 -16.35
CA ARG A 489 -2.70 -6.25 -17.11
C ARG A 489 -1.27 -6.41 -17.62
N LEU A 490 -0.54 -7.45 -17.19
CA LEU A 490 0.78 -7.85 -17.68
C LEU A 490 1.83 -6.72 -17.59
N GLY A 491 1.78 -5.93 -16.51
CA GLY A 491 2.67 -4.78 -16.30
C GLY A 491 2.37 -3.60 -17.21
N ASN A 492 1.11 -3.46 -17.67
CA ASN A 492 0.66 -2.29 -18.41
C ASN A 492 -0.67 -1.73 -17.87
N SER A 493 -0.57 -0.84 -16.88
CA SER A 493 -1.73 -0.16 -16.30
C SER A 493 -2.61 0.61 -17.30
N CYS A 494 -2.10 0.99 -18.46
CA CYS A 494 -2.87 1.69 -19.49
C CYS A 494 -3.68 0.77 -20.41
N GLN A 495 -3.46 -0.55 -20.33
CA GLN A 495 -4.28 -1.52 -21.03
C GLN A 495 -5.43 -2.01 -20.15
N PRO A 496 -6.60 -2.32 -20.73
CA PRO A 496 -7.65 -3.05 -20.02
C PRO A 496 -7.11 -4.42 -19.58
N ALA A 497 -7.66 -4.96 -18.50
CA ALA A 497 -7.33 -6.32 -18.08
C ALA A 497 -7.78 -7.32 -19.15
N ILE A 498 -6.85 -8.18 -19.57
CA ILE A 498 -7.09 -9.26 -20.54
C ILE A 498 -7.60 -10.47 -19.75
N GLN A 499 -8.74 -11.03 -20.16
CA GLN A 499 -9.34 -12.23 -19.58
C GLN A 499 -9.06 -13.46 -20.43
#